data_AF-A0A7S3B5X0-F1
#
_entry.id   AF-A0A7S3B5X0-F1
#
_cell.length_a   1.000
_cell.length_b   1.000
_cell.length_c   1.000
_cell.angle_alpha   90.00
_cell.angle_beta   90.00
_cell.angle_gamma   90.00
#
_symmetry.space_group_name_H-M   'P 1'
#
loop_
_entity.id
_entity.type
_entity.pdbx_description
1 polymer ?
#
loop_
_entity_poly.entity_id
_entity_poly.type
_entity_poly.pdbx_seq_one_letter_code
_entity_poly.pdbx_strand_id
1 'polypeptide(L)'
;EQPEAEPPGTPFGRARAWVGKYAKFDKAKIASLGFDAFFTYGLVSNANAGVTIALAWGTFCKGSGLSPLVPGQWPRFLAVYVGIYATIGTIMRPFRVALAMGLTPAFTKLVRGLQARLPFSTTRPKLNRTIAIFLISFVGNIVGTFLIIGVGVWLSAIVTGVPVAPPGYSFLRRGIVA
;
A
#
# COMPACT_ATOMS: atom_id res chain seq x y z
N GLU A 1 36.37 -25.42 25.83
CA GLU A 1 36.37 -24.57 27.05
C GLU A 1 35.14 -23.68 27.08
N GLN A 2 34.58 -23.41 28.26
CA GLN A 2 33.57 -22.37 28.44
C GLN A 2 34.29 -21.02 28.58
N PRO A 3 33.92 -19.95 27.83
CA PRO A 3 34.57 -18.67 27.99
C PRO A 3 34.19 -18.05 29.34
N GLU A 4 35.22 -17.75 30.11
CA GLU A 4 35.24 -17.14 31.42
C GLU A 4 34.38 -15.87 31.46
N ALA A 5 33.50 -15.76 32.45
CA ALA A 5 32.57 -14.64 32.56
C ALA A 5 33.32 -13.33 32.88
N GLU A 6 33.34 -12.39 31.92
CA GLU A 6 33.99 -11.09 32.10
C GLU A 6 33.41 -10.30 33.29
N PRO A 7 34.26 -9.63 34.09
CA PRO A 7 33.83 -8.93 35.30
C PRO A 7 32.94 -7.71 34.99
N PRO A 8 31.96 -7.41 35.87
CA PRO A 8 30.97 -6.36 35.65
C PRO A 8 31.61 -4.97 35.83
N GLY A 9 32.16 -4.43 34.74
CA GLY A 9 32.80 -3.11 34.73
C GLY A 9 33.37 -2.68 33.40
N THR A 10 33.58 -3.60 32.45
CA THR A 10 34.15 -3.29 31.14
C THR A 10 33.16 -2.55 30.23
N PRO A 11 33.63 -1.67 29.31
CA PRO A 11 32.79 -1.00 28.31
C PRO A 11 31.97 -1.99 27.47
N PHE A 12 32.53 -3.15 27.17
CA PHE A 12 31.85 -4.25 26.48
C PHE A 12 30.76 -4.91 27.34
N GLY A 13 30.99 -5.12 28.64
CA GLY A 13 29.97 -5.61 29.56
C GLY A 13 28.80 -4.63 29.71
N ARG A 14 29.07 -3.32 29.75
CA ARG A 14 28.05 -2.27 29.78
C ARG A 14 27.30 -2.15 28.45
N ALA A 15 27.99 -2.25 27.33
CA ALA A 15 27.38 -2.27 26.00
C ALA A 15 26.49 -3.51 25.80
N ARG A 16 26.95 -4.69 26.23
CA ARG A 16 26.15 -5.93 26.18
C ARG A 16 24.95 -5.90 27.13
N ALA A 17 25.09 -5.28 28.31
CA ALA A 17 23.97 -5.06 29.23
C ALA A 17 22.96 -4.02 28.67
N TRP A 18 23.44 -2.96 28.01
CA TRP A 18 22.61 -1.98 27.33
C TRP A 18 21.86 -2.61 26.16
N VAL A 19 22.57 -3.32 25.28
CA VAL A 19 21.98 -4.11 24.19
C VAL A 19 21.00 -5.13 24.76
N GLY A 20 21.34 -5.88 25.81
CA GLY A 20 20.43 -6.84 26.46
C GLY A 20 19.19 -6.20 27.10
N LYS A 21 19.28 -4.96 27.59
CA LYS A 21 18.16 -4.19 28.16
C LYS A 21 17.18 -3.74 27.08
N TYR A 22 17.65 -3.41 25.88
CA TYR A 22 16.81 -3.06 24.72
C TYR A 22 16.50 -4.27 23.81
N ALA A 23 17.25 -5.36 23.92
CA ALA A 23 17.11 -6.58 23.14
C ALA A 23 16.11 -7.59 23.71
N LYS A 24 15.40 -7.24 24.79
CA LYS A 24 14.15 -7.92 25.18
C LYS A 24 13.04 -7.57 24.17
N PHE A 25 13.30 -7.94 22.92
CA PHE A 25 12.39 -7.90 21.81
C PHE A 25 11.55 -9.16 21.85
N ASP A 26 10.29 -8.99 22.24
CA ASP A 26 9.31 -10.08 22.16
C ASP A 26 9.14 -10.48 20.69
N LYS A 27 9.59 -11.70 20.35
CA LYS A 27 9.47 -12.26 19.00
C LYS A 27 8.02 -12.24 18.50
N ALA A 28 7.04 -12.42 19.39
CA ALA A 28 5.63 -12.34 19.01
C ALA A 28 5.20 -10.90 18.70
N LYS A 29 5.75 -9.92 19.43
CA LYS A 29 5.54 -8.50 19.15
C LYS A 29 6.20 -8.09 17.83
N ILE A 30 7.43 -8.53 17.54
CA ILE A 30 8.10 -8.33 16.25
C ILE A 30 7.35 -9.04 15.12
N ALA A 31 6.92 -10.29 15.30
CA ALA A 31 6.17 -11.00 14.28
C ALA A 31 4.83 -10.30 13.99
N SER A 32 4.14 -9.82 15.02
CA SER A 32 2.89 -9.08 14.85
C SER A 32 3.09 -7.68 14.25
N LEU A 33 4.18 -6.99 14.59
CA LEU A 33 4.56 -5.72 13.99
C LEU A 33 5.01 -5.89 12.55
N GLY A 34 5.74 -6.96 12.23
CA GLY A 34 6.16 -7.30 10.87
C GLY A 34 4.97 -7.68 9.99
N PHE A 35 4.01 -8.43 10.54
CA PHE A 35 2.78 -8.78 9.84
C PHE A 35 1.90 -7.55 9.60
N ASP A 36 1.64 -6.73 10.63
CA ASP A 36 0.87 -5.49 10.47
C ASP A 36 1.60 -4.50 9.54
N ALA A 37 2.93 -4.39 9.61
CA ALA A 37 3.73 -3.53 8.73
C ALA A 37 3.69 -4.00 7.27
N PHE A 38 3.70 -5.32 7.02
CA PHE A 38 3.56 -5.87 5.67
C PHE A 38 2.23 -5.45 5.02
N PHE A 39 1.12 -5.58 5.74
CA PHE A 39 -0.19 -5.17 5.22
C PHE A 39 -0.33 -3.65 5.12
N THR A 40 0.26 -2.91 6.05
CA THR A 40 0.33 -1.44 5.96
C THR A 40 1.12 -1.00 4.73
N TYR A 41 2.24 -1.66 4.45
CA TYR A 41 3.02 -1.43 3.23
C TYR A 41 2.21 -1.73 1.97
N GLY A 42 1.43 -2.82 1.97
CA GLY A 42 0.50 -3.14 0.89
C GLY A 42 -0.46 -1.99 0.58
N LEU A 43 -1.09 -1.42 1.62
CA LEU A 43 -2.00 -0.27 1.49
C LEU A 43 -1.30 0.97 0.91
N VAL A 44 -0.15 1.33 1.48
CA VAL A 44 0.63 2.49 1.03
C VAL A 44 1.11 2.31 -0.42
N SER A 45 1.56 1.10 -0.76
CA SER A 45 2.03 0.77 -2.11
C SER A 45 0.91 0.84 -3.14
N ASN A 46 -0.27 0.33 -2.81
CA ASN A 46 -1.43 0.39 -3.69
C ASN A 46 -1.99 1.81 -3.84
N ALA A 47 -2.00 2.61 -2.76
CA ALA A 47 -2.33 4.03 -2.85
C ALA A 47 -1.38 4.76 -3.82
N ASN A 48 -0.06 4.53 -3.69
CA ASN A 48 0.92 5.07 -4.62
C ASN A 48 0.70 4.59 -6.07
N ALA A 49 0.37 3.31 -6.28
CA ALA A 49 0.05 2.79 -7.60
C ALA A 49 -1.17 3.50 -8.21
N GLY A 50 -2.24 3.69 -7.43
CA GLY A 50 -3.42 4.42 -7.85
C GLY A 50 -3.12 5.86 -8.24
N VAL A 51 -2.34 6.58 -7.42
CA VAL A 51 -1.88 7.95 -7.72
C VAL A 51 -1.03 7.97 -8.99
N THR A 52 -0.11 7.01 -9.16
CA THR A 52 0.74 6.94 -10.35
C THR A 52 -0.07 6.72 -11.62
N ILE A 53 -1.08 5.84 -11.58
CA ILE A 53 -1.99 5.59 -12.70
C ILE A 53 -2.81 6.86 -13.02
N ALA A 54 -3.35 7.53 -12.00
CA ALA A 54 -4.10 8.78 -12.17
C ALA A 54 -3.24 9.90 -12.78
N LEU A 55 -2.01 10.05 -12.31
CA LEU A 55 -1.05 11.01 -12.86
C LEU A 55 -0.74 10.68 -14.33
N ALA A 56 -0.45 9.42 -14.64
CA ALA A 56 -0.21 8.99 -16.01
C ALA A 56 -1.40 9.25 -16.93
N TRP A 57 -2.62 9.06 -16.42
CA TRP A 57 -3.84 9.36 -17.15
C TRP A 57 -3.92 10.85 -17.47
N GLY A 58 -3.73 11.71 -16.47
CA GLY A 58 -3.75 13.15 -16.65
C GLY A 58 -2.66 13.67 -17.59
N THR A 59 -1.43 13.16 -17.45
CA THR A 59 -0.31 13.49 -18.34
C THR A 59 -0.61 13.09 -19.78
N PHE A 60 -1.16 11.88 -19.99
CA PHE A 60 -1.55 11.42 -21.31
C PHE A 60 -2.66 12.29 -21.92
N CYS A 61 -3.73 12.56 -21.17
CA CYS A 61 -4.85 13.38 -21.64
C CYS A 61 -4.37 14.80 -22.00
N LYS A 62 -3.52 15.40 -21.15
CA LYS A 62 -2.98 16.74 -21.39
C LYS A 62 -2.08 16.79 -22.63
N GLY A 63 -1.28 15.75 -22.86
CA GLY A 63 -0.35 15.71 -24.00
C GLY A 63 -1.01 15.35 -25.34
N SER A 64 -2.00 14.45 -25.32
CA SER A 64 -2.63 13.93 -26.55
C SER A 64 -3.96 14.61 -26.91
N GLY A 65 -4.62 15.28 -25.95
CA GLY A 65 -5.99 15.78 -26.10
C GLY A 65 -7.05 14.66 -26.17
N LEU A 66 -6.67 13.39 -25.97
CA LEU A 66 -7.53 12.22 -26.10
C LEU A 66 -7.57 11.42 -24.81
N SER A 67 -8.69 10.73 -24.58
CA SER A 67 -8.78 9.73 -23.52
C SER A 67 -7.98 8.47 -23.91
N PRO A 68 -7.27 7.82 -22.95
CA PRO A 68 -6.68 6.49 -23.15
C PRO A 68 -7.67 5.42 -23.63
N LEU A 69 -8.98 5.64 -23.41
CA LEU A 69 -10.05 4.72 -23.84
C LEU A 69 -10.40 4.84 -25.33
N VAL A 70 -9.89 5.87 -26.02
CA VAL A 70 -10.02 5.97 -27.48
C VAL A 70 -9.30 4.78 -28.13
N PRO A 71 -9.92 4.10 -29.11
CA PRO A 71 -9.29 2.96 -29.80
C PRO A 71 -7.87 3.28 -30.28
N GLY A 72 -6.92 2.39 -30.00
CA GLY A 72 -5.52 2.54 -30.39
C GLY A 72 -4.65 3.41 -29.47
N GLN A 73 -5.21 4.11 -28.48
CA GLN A 73 -4.42 4.96 -27.56
C GLN A 73 -3.85 4.21 -26.35
N TRP A 74 -4.37 3.03 -26.03
CA TRP A 74 -3.94 2.24 -24.86
C TRP A 74 -2.42 1.97 -24.80
N PRO A 75 -1.74 1.55 -25.88
CA PRO A 75 -0.29 1.32 -25.84
C PRO A 75 0.51 2.60 -25.54
N ARG A 76 0.05 3.75 -26.03
CA ARG A 76 0.69 5.05 -25.77
C ARG A 76 0.50 5.48 -24.33
N PHE A 77 -0.70 5.29 -23.78
CA PHE A 77 -0.95 5.48 -22.36
C PHE A 77 -0.05 4.60 -21.49
N LEU A 78 0.08 3.30 -21.83
CA LEU A 78 0.98 2.40 -21.11
C LEU A 78 2.43 2.87 -21.15
N ALA A 79 2.91 3.40 -22.27
CA ALA A 79 4.25 3.97 -22.35
C ALA A 79 4.45 5.15 -21.38
N VAL A 80 3.48 6.07 -21.30
CA VAL A 80 3.49 7.17 -20.33
C VAL A 80 3.47 6.65 -18.90
N TYR A 81 2.59 5.69 -18.61
CA TYR A 81 2.49 5.06 -17.30
C TYR A 81 3.79 4.38 -16.87
N VAL A 82 4.40 3.59 -17.75
CA VAL A 82 5.69 2.91 -17.48
C VAL A 82 6.78 3.94 -17.22
N GLY A 83 6.85 5.02 -18.00
CA GLY A 83 7.83 6.10 -17.79
C GLY A 83 7.67 6.76 -16.42
N ILE A 84 6.44 7.09 -16.02
CA ILE A 84 6.16 7.70 -14.71
C ILE A 84 6.41 6.70 -13.57
N TYR A 85 6.01 5.45 -13.75
CA TYR A 85 6.24 4.42 -12.74
C TYR A 85 7.73 4.13 -12.54
N ALA A 86 8.51 4.07 -13.61
CA ALA A 86 9.95 3.84 -13.55
C ALA A 86 10.68 4.99 -12.84
N THR A 87 10.21 6.22 -13.00
CA THR A 87 10.79 7.42 -12.37
C THR A 87 10.23 7.64 -10.97
N ILE A 88 8.99 8.15 -10.87
CA ILE A 88 8.34 8.49 -9.60
C ILE A 88 8.17 7.24 -8.73
N GLY A 89 7.71 6.13 -9.32
CA GLY A 89 7.45 4.90 -8.57
C GLY A 89 8.71 4.30 -7.93
N THR A 90 9.87 4.46 -8.55
CA THR A 90 11.16 4.00 -8.00
C THR A 90 11.67 4.93 -6.91
N ILE A 91 11.63 6.24 -7.13
CA ILE A 91 12.04 7.25 -6.13
C ILE A 91 11.17 7.15 -4.88
N MET A 92 9.88 6.87 -5.05
CA MET A 92 8.93 6.74 -3.94
C MET A 92 9.12 5.46 -3.12
N ARG A 93 9.93 4.48 -3.54
CA ARG A 93 10.13 3.21 -2.79
C ARG A 93 10.58 3.42 -1.34
N PRO A 94 11.69 4.12 -1.04
CA PRO A 94 12.12 4.38 0.34
C PRO A 94 11.07 5.14 1.15
N PHE A 95 10.44 6.16 0.55
CA PHE A 95 9.39 6.93 1.21
C PHE A 95 8.16 6.07 1.54
N ARG A 96 7.78 5.14 0.66
CA ARG A 96 6.68 4.19 0.92
C ARG A 96 6.99 3.28 2.11
N VAL A 97 8.21 2.78 2.21
CA VAL A 97 8.62 1.94 3.35
C VAL A 97 8.59 2.76 4.64
N ALA A 98 9.17 3.96 4.63
CA ALA A 98 9.15 4.85 5.79
C ALA A 98 7.72 5.22 6.22
N LEU A 99 6.86 5.58 5.27
CA LEU A 99 5.46 5.90 5.52
C LEU A 99 4.69 4.70 6.06
N ALA A 100 4.90 3.50 5.50
CA ALA A 100 4.29 2.27 5.99
C ALA A 100 4.66 1.98 7.44
N MET A 101 5.95 2.12 7.78
CA MET A 101 6.41 1.96 9.16
C MET A 101 5.76 2.99 10.10
N GLY A 102 5.67 4.25 9.67
CA GLY A 102 5.01 5.31 10.44
C GLY A 102 3.50 5.10 10.62
N LEU A 103 2.82 4.52 9.63
CA LEU A 103 1.39 4.24 9.67
C LEU A 103 1.03 2.91 10.34
N THR A 104 2.02 2.02 10.55
CA THR A 104 1.79 0.69 11.14
C THR A 104 1.04 0.76 12.49
N PRO A 105 1.38 1.67 13.44
CA PRO A 105 0.63 1.78 14.69
C PRO A 105 -0.84 2.16 14.50
N ALA A 106 -1.14 3.01 13.51
CA ALA A 106 -2.52 3.40 13.18
C ALA A 106 -3.28 2.21 12.57
N PHE A 107 -2.64 1.46 11.67
CA PHE A 107 -3.20 0.23 11.11
C PHE A 107 -3.49 -0.81 12.21
N THR A 108 -2.55 -1.05 13.13
CA THR A 108 -2.76 -1.97 14.27
C THR A 108 -3.96 -1.54 15.13
N LYS A 109 -4.15 -0.24 15.37
CA LYS A 109 -5.32 0.27 16.11
C LYS A 109 -6.62 0.01 15.35
N LEU A 110 -6.62 0.25 14.04
CA LEU A 110 -7.78 -0.02 13.17
C LEU A 110 -8.15 -1.51 13.18
N VAL A 111 -7.16 -2.39 13.03
CA VAL A 111 -7.33 -3.85 13.12
C VAL A 111 -7.94 -4.25 14.44
N ARG A 112 -7.45 -3.73 15.57
CA ARG A 112 -8.01 -4.02 16.90
C ARG A 112 -9.45 -3.53 17.03
N GLY A 113 -9.75 -2.35 16.50
CA GLY A 113 -11.11 -1.80 16.49
C GLY A 113 -12.08 -2.69 15.71
N LEU A 114 -11.68 -3.18 14.54
CA LEU A 114 -12.50 -4.11 13.75
C LEU A 114 -12.59 -5.48 14.42
N GLN A 115 -11.48 -6.00 14.94
CA GLN A 115 -11.43 -7.28 15.66
C GLN A 115 -12.42 -7.29 16.83
N ALA A 116 -12.56 -6.19 17.57
CA ALA A 116 -13.50 -6.09 18.69
C ALA A 116 -14.98 -6.20 18.25
N ARG A 117 -15.29 -5.90 16.99
CA ARG A 117 -16.66 -5.92 16.44
C ARG A 117 -17.03 -7.22 15.73
N LEU A 118 -16.06 -8.09 15.49
CA LEU A 118 -16.28 -9.35 14.79
C LEU A 118 -16.76 -10.45 15.77
N PRO A 119 -17.62 -11.38 15.32
CA PRO A 119 -18.34 -12.33 16.19
C PRO A 119 -17.45 -13.38 16.87
N PHE A 120 -16.22 -13.59 16.37
CA PHE A 120 -15.30 -14.61 16.88
C PHE A 120 -14.28 -14.06 17.89
N SER A 121 -14.51 -12.87 18.43
CA SER A 121 -13.56 -12.15 19.30
C SER A 121 -13.18 -12.93 20.56
N THR A 122 -14.15 -13.57 21.21
CA THR A 122 -13.94 -14.33 22.45
C THR A 122 -13.51 -15.78 22.17
N THR A 123 -14.06 -16.42 21.14
CA THR A 123 -13.89 -17.86 20.90
C THR A 123 -12.60 -18.20 20.14
N ARG A 124 -12.18 -17.35 19.19
CA ARG A 124 -11.00 -17.60 18.32
C ARG A 124 -10.25 -16.31 18.02
N PRO A 125 -9.50 -15.75 19.00
CA PRO A 125 -8.90 -14.41 18.87
C PRO A 125 -7.87 -14.30 17.73
N LYS A 126 -7.11 -15.37 17.45
CA LYS A 126 -6.13 -15.39 16.34
C LYS A 126 -6.81 -15.31 14.98
N LEU A 127 -7.81 -16.18 14.74
CA LEU A 127 -8.60 -16.18 13.50
C LEU A 127 -9.29 -14.83 13.30
N ASN A 128 -9.85 -14.28 14.37
CA ASN A 128 -10.57 -13.03 14.32
C ASN A 128 -9.67 -11.84 13.91
N ARG A 129 -8.45 -11.79 14.45
CA ARG A 129 -7.45 -10.79 14.05
C ARG A 129 -7.06 -10.95 12.58
N THR A 130 -6.83 -12.18 12.12
CA THR A 130 -6.49 -12.46 10.72
C THR A 130 -7.61 -11.98 9.78
N ILE A 131 -8.87 -12.29 10.09
CA ILE A 131 -10.03 -11.81 9.32
C ILE A 131 -10.06 -10.28 9.29
N ALA A 132 -9.87 -9.61 10.43
CA ALA A 132 -9.86 -8.15 10.49
C ALA A 132 -8.77 -7.53 9.60
N ILE A 133 -7.55 -8.09 9.64
CA ILE A 133 -6.43 -7.64 8.78
C ILE A 133 -6.80 -7.82 7.31
N PHE A 134 -7.25 -9.01 6.91
CA PHE A 134 -7.62 -9.28 5.52
C PHE A 134 -8.77 -8.41 5.03
N LEU A 135 -9.79 -8.15 5.85
CA LEU A 135 -10.90 -7.26 5.48
C LEU A 135 -10.40 -5.83 5.25
N ILE A 136 -9.65 -5.27 6.19
CA ILE A 136 -9.10 -3.90 6.06
C ILE A 136 -8.20 -3.82 4.84
N SER A 137 -7.31 -4.80 4.67
CA SER A 137 -6.38 -4.82 3.54
C SER A 137 -7.10 -5.04 2.22
N PHE A 138 -8.11 -5.91 2.13
CA PHE A 138 -8.89 -6.10 0.92
C PHE A 138 -9.64 -4.83 0.55
N VAL A 139 -10.37 -4.23 1.50
CA VAL A 139 -11.11 -2.99 1.27
C VAL A 139 -10.15 -1.87 0.87
N GLY A 140 -9.07 -1.66 1.61
CA GLY A 140 -8.13 -0.59 1.31
C GLY A 140 -7.37 -0.79 -0.01
N ASN A 141 -6.92 -2.02 -0.30
CA ASN A 141 -6.16 -2.31 -1.51
C ASN A 141 -7.02 -2.36 -2.77
N ILE A 142 -8.26 -2.83 -2.68
CA ILE A 142 -9.15 -2.94 -3.83
C ILE A 142 -9.99 -1.67 -3.93
N VAL A 143 -10.92 -1.47 -3.00
CA VAL A 143 -11.86 -0.35 -3.04
C VAL A 143 -11.12 0.98 -2.95
N GLY A 144 -10.19 1.12 -2.00
CA GLY A 144 -9.41 2.34 -1.85
C GLY A 144 -8.62 2.70 -3.11
N THR A 145 -7.95 1.73 -3.74
CA THR A 145 -7.18 1.97 -4.96
C THR A 145 -8.07 2.35 -6.15
N PHE A 146 -9.18 1.65 -6.36
CA PHE A 146 -10.12 2.00 -7.43
C PHE A 146 -10.74 3.38 -7.21
N LEU A 147 -11.02 3.76 -5.95
CA LEU A 147 -11.48 5.11 -5.62
C LEU A 147 -10.41 6.17 -5.94
N ILE A 148 -9.16 5.93 -5.56
CA ILE A 148 -8.04 6.86 -5.87
C ILE A 148 -7.90 7.02 -7.39
N ILE A 149 -7.92 5.92 -8.15
CA ILE A 149 -7.84 5.97 -9.61
C ILE A 149 -9.05 6.70 -10.18
N GLY A 150 -10.27 6.34 -9.77
CA GLY A 150 -11.50 6.93 -10.28
C GLY A 150 -11.58 8.44 -10.03
N VAL A 151 -11.28 8.87 -8.80
CA VAL A 151 -11.22 10.29 -8.43
C VAL A 151 -10.13 10.99 -9.22
N GLY A 152 -8.94 10.40 -9.34
CA GLY A 152 -7.83 11.00 -10.08
C GLY A 152 -8.11 11.15 -11.58
N VAL A 153 -8.73 10.14 -12.20
CA VAL A 153 -9.17 10.17 -13.60
C VAL A 153 -10.28 11.22 -13.81
N TRP A 154 -11.23 11.31 -12.87
CA TRP A 154 -12.27 12.33 -12.91
C TRP A 154 -11.70 13.75 -12.78
N LEU A 155 -10.80 13.97 -11.82
CA LEU A 155 -10.09 15.25 -11.67
C LEU A 155 -9.27 15.60 -12.92
N SER A 156 -8.61 14.61 -13.52
CA SER A 156 -7.92 14.80 -14.80
C SER A 156 -8.87 15.33 -15.87
N ALA A 157 -10.09 14.80 -15.98
CA ALA A 157 -11.03 15.25 -17.00
C ALA A 157 -11.44 16.71 -16.81
N ILE A 158 -11.61 17.15 -15.56
CA ILE A 158 -11.88 18.56 -15.22
C ILE A 158 -10.69 19.44 -15.61
N VAL A 159 -9.47 19.02 -15.25
CA VAL A 159 -8.26 19.83 -15.47
C VAL A 159 -7.87 19.91 -16.94
N THR A 160 -8.02 18.82 -17.70
CA THR A 160 -7.59 18.77 -19.10
C THR A 160 -8.70 19.06 -20.09
N GLY A 161 -9.97 19.09 -19.65
CA GLY A 161 -11.14 19.22 -20.53
C GLY A 161 -11.41 18.00 -21.42
N VAL A 162 -10.65 16.92 -21.24
CA VAL A 162 -10.79 15.68 -22.03
C VAL A 162 -11.77 14.76 -21.31
N PRO A 163 -12.86 14.32 -21.95
CA PRO A 163 -13.83 13.45 -21.29
C PRO A 163 -13.18 12.10 -20.93
N VAL A 164 -13.52 11.55 -19.77
CA VAL A 164 -12.97 10.27 -19.29
C VAL A 164 -13.20 9.16 -20.32
N ALA A 165 -14.41 9.09 -20.87
CA ALA A 165 -14.78 8.13 -21.90
C ALA A 165 -15.13 8.86 -23.20
N PRO A 166 -14.74 8.32 -24.37
CA PRO A 166 -15.14 8.90 -25.64
C PRO A 166 -16.67 8.79 -25.86
N PRO A 167 -17.25 9.67 -26.69
CA PRO A 167 -18.68 9.60 -27.03
C PRO A 167 -19.08 8.21 -27.56
N GLY A 168 -20.16 7.64 -27.03
CA GLY A 168 -20.65 6.31 -27.42
C GLY A 168 -19.89 5.12 -26.82
N TYR A 169 -18.94 5.35 -25.91
CA TYR A 169 -18.23 4.28 -25.22
C TYR A 169 -19.16 3.51 -24.27
N SER A 170 -19.34 2.21 -24.51
CA SER A 170 -20.09 1.31 -23.64
C SER A 170 -19.14 0.32 -22.98
N PHE A 171 -19.11 0.35 -21.64
CA PHE A 171 -18.35 -0.60 -20.83
C PHE A 171 -18.88 -2.04 -20.96
N LEU A 172 -20.12 -2.22 -21.43
CA LEU A 172 -20.80 -3.52 -21.52
C LEU A 172 -20.71 -4.17 -22.92
N ARG A 173 -20.30 -3.44 -23.96
CA ARG A 173 -20.28 -3.94 -25.35
C ARG A 173 -19.02 -4.71 -25.77
N ARG A 174 -18.05 -4.91 -24.87
CA ARG A 174 -16.77 -5.60 -25.16
C ARG A 174 -16.68 -7.06 -24.68
N GLY A 175 -17.80 -7.69 -24.34
CA GLY A 175 -17.83 -9.12 -23.97
C GLY A 175 -18.91 -9.87 -24.74
N ILE A 176 -18.54 -11.02 -25.31
CA ILE A 176 -19.33 -11.92 -26.17
C ILE A 176 -19.32 -11.54 -27.66
N VAL A 177 -18.13 -11.49 -28.26
CA VAL A 177 -17.91 -12.10 -29.59
C VAL A 177 -16.52 -12.75 -29.55
N ALA A 178 -16.48 -14.00 -29.12
CA ALA A 178 -15.47 -15.00 -29.41
C ALA A 178 -16.11 -16.36 -29.19
#